data_AF-A0A0F9KXH6-F1
#
_entry.id   AF-A0A0F9KXH6-F1
#
_cell.length_a   1.000
_cell.length_b   1.000
_cell.length_c   1.000
_cell.angle_alpha   90.00
_cell.angle_beta   90.00
_cell.angle_gamma   90.00
#
_symmetry.space_group_name_H-M   'P 1'
#
loop_
_entity.id
_entity.type
_entity.pdbx_description
1 polymer ?
#
loop_
_entity_poly.entity_id
_entity_poly.type
_entity_poly.pdbx_seq_one_letter_code
_entity_poly.pdbx_strand_id
1 'polypeptide(L)'
;MECEECKGEFDGNVCIFCGLVVDSRPISYNDLGYTQRNMDITTLYSAGYRVWEHPLSPNIRKRSKQFVPRYQKKYHDYLYVKAYESISKLIGQLQLNKQIKFEALNLFKGIRDLDVDFFKHHKLAPTYLACIKIACKIHDYPISNHQLAMVIDYESDIDLKKNVSYMEKKFNKAYSGIIVLYKLILREPEYPKFIAYACSILGTTNQFMLDIYHAYKHLRKRFQPHFRIEGYILAIIYLAGMGKYTLKELEEKFHTSSITISNRKNEIKNYVKKM
;
A
#
# COMPACT_ATOMS: atom_id res chain seq x y z
N MET A 1 4.73 -11.85 40.22
CA MET A 1 5.62 -11.66 41.38
C MET A 1 4.84 -12.15 42.59
N GLU A 2 5.41 -12.98 43.45
CA GLU A 2 4.73 -13.46 44.67
C GLU A 2 5.21 -12.64 45.87
N CYS A 3 4.30 -12.29 46.76
CA CYS A 3 4.64 -11.53 47.96
C CYS A 3 5.49 -12.37 48.92
N GLU A 4 6.65 -11.87 49.31
CA GLU A 4 7.55 -12.60 50.22
C GLU A 4 6.92 -12.81 51.60
N GLU A 5 6.02 -11.91 52.04
CA GLU A 5 5.40 -12.01 53.37
C GLU A 5 4.21 -12.97 53.41
N CYS A 6 3.28 -12.88 52.47
CA CYS A 6 2.04 -13.63 52.52
C CYS A 6 1.86 -14.63 51.38
N LYS A 7 2.86 -14.76 50.50
CA LYS A 7 2.81 -15.55 49.25
C LYS A 7 1.61 -15.22 48.36
N GLY A 8 1.05 -14.03 48.54
CA GLY A 8 -0.09 -13.53 47.78
C GLY A 8 0.31 -12.85 46.47
N GLU A 9 -0.67 -12.59 45.61
CA GLU A 9 -0.49 -11.90 44.34
C GLU A 9 -0.38 -10.37 44.51
N PHE A 10 0.26 -9.71 43.54
CA PHE A 10 0.39 -8.25 43.45
C PHE A 10 -0.52 -7.69 42.35
N ASP A 11 -1.17 -6.56 42.63
CA ASP A 11 -1.80 -5.69 41.64
C ASP A 11 -0.95 -4.41 41.50
N GLY A 12 -0.29 -4.29 40.35
CA GLY A 12 0.80 -3.33 40.17
C GLY A 12 1.95 -3.58 41.16
N ASN A 13 2.17 -2.63 42.07
CA ASN A 13 3.23 -2.68 43.07
C ASN A 13 2.73 -3.03 44.47
N VAL A 14 1.43 -3.31 44.64
CA VAL A 14 0.82 -3.51 45.96
C VAL A 14 0.33 -4.95 46.08
N CYS A 15 0.71 -5.64 47.14
CA CYS A 15 0.19 -6.97 47.42
C CYS A 15 -1.28 -6.86 47.82
N ILE A 16 -2.14 -7.61 47.14
CA ILE A 16 -3.60 -7.56 47.31
C ILE A 16 -4.02 -8.03 48.72
N PHE A 17 -3.19 -8.87 49.35
CA PHE A 17 -3.53 -9.54 50.61
C PHE A 17 -2.95 -8.87 51.85
N CYS A 18 -1.69 -8.41 51.80
CA CYS A 18 -1.03 -7.79 52.97
C CYS A 18 -0.79 -6.28 52.81
N GLY A 19 -1.06 -5.71 51.63
CA GLY A 19 -0.83 -4.29 51.36
C GLY A 19 0.64 -3.88 51.22
N LEU A 20 1.57 -4.85 51.20
CA LEU A 20 2.99 -4.58 50.98
C LEU A 20 3.20 -3.88 49.63
N VAL A 21 3.82 -2.69 49.66
CA VAL A 21 4.16 -1.92 48.46
C VAL A 21 5.62 -2.17 48.11
N VAL A 22 5.89 -2.76 46.95
CA VAL A 22 7.25 -2.93 46.42
C VAL A 22 7.55 -1.74 45.52
N ASP A 23 8.44 -0.85 45.96
CA ASP A 23 8.69 0.44 45.30
C ASP A 23 9.59 0.32 44.06
N SER A 24 9.17 -0.48 43.08
CA SER A 24 9.73 -0.46 41.73
C SER A 24 8.68 0.12 40.79
N ARG A 25 8.47 1.44 40.79
CA ARG A 25 7.69 2.06 39.72
C ARG A 25 8.41 1.77 38.40
N PRO A 26 7.79 1.10 37.41
CA PRO A 26 8.33 1.15 36.07
C PRO A 26 8.17 2.59 35.59
N ILE A 27 9.25 3.36 35.61
CA ILE A 27 9.31 4.62 34.87
C ILE A 27 9.23 4.21 33.41
N SER A 28 8.09 4.48 32.75
CA SER A 28 8.02 4.42 31.29
C SER A 28 9.01 5.45 30.77
N TYR A 29 10.12 4.99 30.20
CA TYR A 29 11.01 5.84 29.43
C TYR A 29 10.27 6.24 28.14
N ASN A 30 9.41 7.25 28.24
CA ASN A 30 8.90 7.94 27.07
C ASN A 30 9.99 8.89 26.58
N ASP A 31 10.50 8.57 25.39
CA ASP A 31 11.44 9.32 24.56
C ASP A 31 11.48 10.82 24.80
N LEU A 32 12.47 11.27 25.56
CA LEU A 32 12.94 12.65 25.54
C LEU A 32 14.46 12.65 25.62
N GLY A 33 15.13 12.59 24.46
CA GLY A 33 16.58 12.72 24.40
C GLY A 33 17.18 12.36 23.05
N TYR A 34 17.28 13.35 22.17
CA TYR A 34 18.10 13.32 20.95
C TYR A 34 19.60 13.18 21.30
N THR A 35 20.06 12.06 21.87
CA THR A 35 21.50 11.68 21.96
C THR A 35 21.78 10.28 22.53
N GLN A 36 20.83 9.33 22.51
CA GLN A 36 21.15 7.91 22.71
C GLN A 36 20.77 7.13 21.45
N ARG A 37 21.75 6.78 20.62
CA ARG A 37 21.56 5.92 19.44
C ARG A 37 21.36 4.47 19.87
N ASN A 38 20.21 4.16 20.47
CA ASN A 38 19.60 2.88 20.17
C ASN A 38 19.15 3.00 18.72
N MET A 39 19.76 2.21 17.80
CA MET A 39 19.21 2.13 16.45
C MET A 39 17.77 1.65 16.61
N ASP A 40 16.82 2.52 16.27
CA ASP A 40 15.45 2.14 15.97
C ASP A 40 15.49 1.20 14.76
N ILE A 41 15.86 -0.05 15.02
CA ILE A 41 15.53 -1.14 14.12
C ILE A 41 14.02 -1.18 14.19
N THR A 42 13.36 -0.95 13.07
CA THR A 42 11.91 -1.11 12.90
C THR A 42 11.49 -2.54 13.30
N THR A 43 11.35 -2.79 14.60
CA THR A 43 11.10 -4.09 15.25
C THR A 43 9.72 -4.64 14.91
N LEU A 44 8.79 -3.75 14.55
CA LEU A 44 7.48 -4.07 13.99
C LEU A 44 7.58 -4.78 12.62
N TYR A 45 8.68 -4.59 11.89
CA TYR A 45 8.83 -5.00 10.50
C TYR A 45 9.92 -6.06 10.28
N SER A 46 10.91 -6.12 11.17
CA SER A 46 11.89 -7.19 11.26
C SER A 46 12.23 -7.40 12.72
N ALA A 47 12.41 -8.65 13.16
CA ALA A 47 12.95 -8.86 14.50
C ALA A 47 14.31 -8.17 14.60
N GLY A 48 14.47 -7.29 15.59
CA GLY A 48 15.76 -6.67 15.89
C GLY A 48 16.76 -7.76 16.28
N TYR A 49 17.96 -7.74 15.69
CA TYR A 49 19.00 -8.73 15.99
C TYR A 49 20.32 -8.04 16.34
N ARG A 50 21.05 -8.69 17.25
CA ARG A 50 22.24 -8.23 17.99
C ARG A 50 23.18 -7.30 17.23
N VAL A 51 23.60 -6.23 17.91
CA VAL A 51 24.76 -5.40 17.57
C VAL A 51 26.01 -6.29 17.61
N TRP A 52 26.85 -6.19 16.58
CA TRP A 52 28.11 -6.91 16.51
C TRP A 52 29.14 -6.25 17.43
N GLU A 53 29.62 -6.98 18.43
CA GLU A 53 30.83 -6.60 19.15
C GLU A 53 32.02 -6.71 18.20
N HIS A 54 32.63 -5.56 17.89
CA HIS A 54 33.91 -5.51 17.22
C HIS A 54 34.98 -6.10 18.15
N PRO A 55 35.80 -7.08 17.73
CA PRO A 55 37.08 -7.27 18.39
C PRO A 55 38.00 -6.14 17.93
N LEU A 56 38.27 -5.21 18.84
CA LEU A 56 39.40 -4.30 18.73
C LEU A 56 40.69 -5.14 18.81
N SER A 57 41.31 -5.43 17.67
CA SER A 57 42.73 -5.78 17.64
C SER A 57 43.42 -5.06 16.48
N PRO A 58 44.41 -4.18 16.71
CA PRO A 58 44.93 -3.28 15.68
C PRO A 58 45.89 -3.92 14.67
N ASN A 59 46.23 -5.20 14.78
CA ASN A 59 47.38 -5.77 14.08
C ASN A 59 47.05 -7.01 13.24
N ILE A 60 46.27 -6.88 12.18
CA ILE A 60 46.34 -7.80 11.03
C ILE A 60 46.25 -7.01 9.72
N ARG A 61 47.34 -6.33 9.38
CA ARG A 61 47.65 -6.01 7.97
C ARG A 61 48.10 -7.32 7.30
N LYS A 62 47.53 -7.59 6.12
CA LYS A 62 47.90 -8.64 5.14
C LYS A 62 47.36 -10.07 5.41
N ARG A 63 46.12 -10.30 4.97
CA ARG A 63 45.62 -11.50 4.25
C ARG A 63 44.09 -11.41 4.09
N SER A 64 43.63 -10.50 3.23
CA SER A 64 42.21 -10.29 2.91
C SER A 64 41.65 -11.36 1.95
N LYS A 65 41.74 -12.64 2.33
CA LYS A 65 41.06 -13.77 1.66
C LYS A 65 40.56 -14.84 2.64
N GLN A 66 40.34 -14.48 3.90
CA GLN A 66 39.61 -15.32 4.86
C GLN A 66 38.42 -14.52 5.42
N PHE A 67 37.56 -14.03 4.52
CA PHE A 67 36.19 -13.75 4.92
C PHE A 67 35.47 -15.10 4.96
N VAL A 68 35.35 -15.65 6.16
CA VAL A 68 34.36 -16.70 6.48
C VAL A 68 33.04 -16.30 5.80
N PRO A 69 32.36 -17.21 5.05
CA PRO A 69 31.10 -16.87 4.41
C PRO A 69 30.17 -16.26 5.45
N ARG A 70 29.81 -14.99 5.23
CA ARG A 70 28.89 -14.26 6.11
C ARG A 70 27.61 -15.08 6.13
N TYR A 71 27.25 -15.63 7.29
CA TYR A 71 26.05 -16.43 7.48
C TYR A 71 24.87 -15.68 6.86
N GLN A 72 24.35 -16.17 5.74
CA GLN A 72 23.14 -15.62 5.14
C GLN A 72 22.01 -15.88 6.13
N LYS A 73 21.50 -14.80 6.73
CA LYS A 73 20.28 -14.82 7.55
C LYS A 73 19.14 -15.45 6.76
N LYS A 74 18.18 -16.07 7.47
CA LYS A 74 17.00 -16.75 6.92
C LYS A 74 16.49 -16.03 5.66
N TYR A 75 16.41 -16.75 4.53
CA TYR A 75 15.98 -16.27 3.21
C TYR A 75 14.73 -15.35 3.25
N HIS A 76 13.84 -15.58 4.22
CA HIS A 76 12.61 -14.82 4.44
C HIS A 76 12.81 -13.36 4.91
N ASP A 77 13.84 -13.06 5.71
CA ASP A 77 14.12 -11.69 6.15
C ASP A 77 14.73 -10.86 5.00
N TYR A 78 15.54 -11.50 4.16
CA TYR A 78 16.11 -10.89 2.96
C TYR A 78 15.02 -10.47 1.95
N LEU A 79 14.02 -11.32 1.71
CA LEU A 79 12.89 -10.98 0.84
C LEU A 79 12.12 -9.77 1.35
N TYR A 80 11.93 -9.64 2.67
CA TYR A 80 11.26 -8.50 3.27
C TYR A 80 12.07 -7.20 3.15
N VAL A 81 13.39 -7.25 3.40
CA VAL A 81 14.27 -6.08 3.18
C VAL A 81 14.25 -5.65 1.72
N LYS A 82 14.34 -6.61 0.79
CA LYS A 82 14.22 -6.31 -0.65
C LYS A 82 12.87 -5.71 -1.01
N ALA A 83 11.78 -6.20 -0.39
CA ALA A 83 10.45 -5.63 -0.57
C ALA A 83 10.36 -4.21 -0.02
N TYR A 84 10.98 -3.93 1.14
CA TYR A 84 11.05 -2.60 1.73
C TYR A 84 11.74 -1.60 0.78
N GLU A 85 12.90 -1.96 0.24
CA GLU A 85 13.63 -1.13 -0.73
C GLU A 85 12.81 -0.92 -2.02
N SER A 86 12.27 -2.02 -2.57
CA SER A 86 11.51 -1.99 -3.84
C SER A 86 10.24 -1.15 -3.71
N ILE A 87 9.43 -1.39 -2.68
CA ILE A 87 8.20 -0.62 -2.42
C ILE A 87 8.55 0.83 -2.12
N SER A 88 9.60 1.11 -1.34
CA SER A 88 10.02 2.50 -1.07
C SER A 88 10.38 3.25 -2.35
N LYS A 89 11.13 2.61 -3.27
CA LYS A 89 11.49 3.19 -4.57
C LYS A 89 10.23 3.48 -5.41
N LEU A 90 9.35 2.49 -5.54
CA LEU A 90 8.10 2.61 -6.32
C LEU A 90 7.18 3.72 -5.76
N ILE A 91 7.02 3.79 -4.43
CA ILE A 91 6.26 4.85 -3.75
C ILE A 91 6.85 6.23 -4.06
N GLY A 92 8.19 6.36 -4.03
CA GLY A 92 8.88 7.61 -4.35
C GLY A 92 8.66 8.04 -5.80
N GLN A 93 8.77 7.11 -6.76
CA GLN A 93 8.53 7.38 -8.19
C GLN A 93 7.07 7.79 -8.47
N LEU A 94 6.11 7.21 -7.73
CA LEU A 94 4.69 7.53 -7.83
C LEU A 94 4.27 8.74 -6.97
N GLN A 95 5.21 9.33 -6.21
CA GLN A 95 4.96 10.41 -5.26
C GLN A 95 3.82 10.12 -4.27
N LEU A 96 3.74 8.85 -3.81
CA LEU A 96 2.71 8.40 -2.88
C LEU A 96 3.09 8.73 -1.43
N ASN A 97 2.09 8.90 -0.58
CA ASN A 97 2.31 9.26 0.82
C ASN A 97 2.91 8.09 1.64
N LYS A 98 3.48 8.41 2.80
CA LYS A 98 4.05 7.41 3.72
C LYS A 98 3.03 6.39 4.20
N GLN A 99 1.76 6.77 4.32
CA GLN A 99 0.69 5.88 4.77
C GLN A 99 0.48 4.71 3.80
N ILE A 100 0.41 4.99 2.49
CA ILE A 100 0.31 3.97 1.43
C ILE A 100 1.53 3.06 1.45
N LYS A 101 2.73 3.59 1.70
CA LYS A 101 3.94 2.78 1.86
C LYS A 101 3.80 1.76 2.98
N PHE A 102 3.41 2.21 4.18
CA PHE A 102 3.28 1.32 5.34
C PHE A 102 2.20 0.28 5.14
N GLU A 103 1.05 0.66 4.59
CA GLU A 103 -0.04 -0.26 4.28
C GLU A 103 0.38 -1.32 3.25
N ALA A 104 1.10 -0.92 2.19
CA ALA A 104 1.61 -1.84 1.19
C ALA A 104 2.64 -2.82 1.78
N LEU A 105 3.49 -2.37 2.70
CA LEU A 105 4.45 -3.23 3.41
C LEU A 105 3.76 -4.19 4.36
N ASN A 106 2.72 -3.75 5.08
CA ASN A 106 1.91 -4.60 5.94
C ASN A 106 1.24 -5.72 5.14
N LEU A 107 0.63 -5.38 4.01
CA LEU A 107 0.03 -6.37 3.09
C LEU A 107 1.06 -7.38 2.62
N PHE A 108 2.24 -6.91 2.18
CA PHE A 108 3.31 -7.79 1.73
C PHE A 108 3.80 -8.73 2.85
N LYS A 109 3.98 -8.20 4.07
CA LYS A 109 4.38 -8.97 5.25
C LYS A 109 3.36 -10.07 5.55
N GLY A 110 2.07 -9.77 5.58
CA GLY A 110 1.10 -10.80 5.89
C GLY A 110 0.86 -11.80 4.73
N ILE A 111 1.14 -11.46 3.46
CA ILE A 111 1.16 -12.47 2.38
C ILE A 111 2.20 -13.53 2.70
N ARG A 112 3.41 -13.08 3.09
CA ARG A 112 4.50 -13.97 3.52
C ARG A 112 4.10 -14.83 4.72
N ASP A 113 3.39 -14.26 5.68
CA ASP A 113 3.02 -14.96 6.91
C ASP A 113 1.85 -15.96 6.69
N LEU A 114 0.98 -15.70 5.70
CA LEU A 114 -0.20 -16.53 5.39
C LEU A 114 0.04 -17.62 4.34
N ASP A 115 0.84 -17.34 3.31
CA ASP A 115 1.06 -18.27 2.19
C ASP A 115 2.47 -18.14 1.61
N VAL A 116 3.35 -19.04 2.05
CA VAL A 116 4.74 -19.12 1.59
C VAL A 116 4.83 -19.51 0.11
N ASP A 117 3.84 -20.24 -0.42
CA ASP A 117 3.81 -20.71 -1.81
C ASP A 117 3.25 -19.66 -2.78
N PHE A 118 2.62 -18.61 -2.28
CA PHE A 118 2.17 -17.46 -3.07
C PHE A 118 3.29 -16.93 -3.99
N PHE A 119 4.52 -16.81 -3.46
CA PHE A 119 5.66 -16.30 -4.22
C PHE A 119 6.26 -17.30 -5.21
N LYS A 120 5.88 -18.58 -5.17
CA LYS A 120 6.22 -19.55 -6.22
C LYS A 120 5.36 -19.33 -7.45
N HIS A 121 4.10 -18.93 -7.27
CA HIS A 121 3.13 -18.72 -8.34
C HIS A 121 3.06 -17.27 -8.84
N HIS A 122 3.54 -16.32 -8.05
CA HIS A 122 3.53 -14.89 -8.34
C HIS A 122 4.93 -14.28 -8.30
N LYS A 123 5.31 -13.56 -9.37
CA LYS A 123 6.57 -12.79 -9.40
C LYS A 123 6.53 -11.66 -8.36
N LEU A 124 7.69 -11.33 -7.78
CA LEU A 124 7.81 -10.32 -6.72
C LEU A 124 7.37 -8.92 -7.17
N ALA A 125 7.86 -8.42 -8.32
CA ALA A 125 7.54 -7.07 -8.78
C ALA A 125 6.03 -6.83 -9.02
N PRO A 126 5.28 -7.72 -9.71
CA PRO A 126 3.82 -7.63 -9.78
C PRO A 126 3.14 -7.69 -8.41
N THR A 127 3.70 -8.42 -7.45
CA THR A 127 3.15 -8.52 -6.09
C THR A 127 3.33 -7.21 -5.32
N TYR A 128 4.48 -6.54 -5.46
CA TYR A 128 4.71 -5.21 -4.89
C TYR A 128 3.70 -4.20 -5.41
N LEU A 129 3.50 -4.15 -6.74
CA LEU A 129 2.50 -3.26 -7.33
C LEU A 129 1.09 -3.58 -6.85
N ALA A 130 0.73 -4.86 -6.74
CA ALA A 130 -0.57 -5.27 -6.25
C ALA A 130 -0.81 -4.80 -4.81
N CYS A 131 0.19 -4.94 -3.92
CA CYS A 131 0.13 -4.41 -2.56
C CYS A 131 -0.05 -2.88 -2.56
N ILE A 132 0.72 -2.16 -3.40
CA ILE A 132 0.59 -0.70 -3.54
C ILE A 132 -0.80 -0.31 -4.05
N LYS A 133 -1.35 -1.01 -5.04
CA LYS A 133 -2.70 -0.72 -5.56
C LYS A 133 -3.77 -0.92 -4.50
N ILE A 134 -3.69 -2.02 -3.75
CA ILE A 134 -4.65 -2.32 -2.67
C ILE A 134 -4.55 -1.25 -1.60
N ALA A 135 -3.34 -0.87 -1.17
CA ALA A 135 -3.12 0.23 -0.24
C ALA A 135 -3.70 1.56 -0.76
N CYS A 136 -3.48 1.90 -2.03
CA CYS A 136 -4.10 3.07 -2.65
C CYS A 136 -5.63 2.96 -2.62
N LYS A 137 -6.21 1.79 -2.89
CA LYS A 137 -7.67 1.60 -2.85
C LYS A 137 -8.24 1.75 -1.43
N ILE A 138 -7.55 1.23 -0.41
CA ILE A 138 -7.92 1.37 1.01
C ILE A 138 -7.95 2.85 1.41
N HIS A 139 -6.98 3.64 0.95
CA HIS A 139 -6.88 5.07 1.27
C HIS A 139 -7.56 6.00 0.27
N ASP A 140 -8.35 5.44 -0.65
CA ASP A 140 -9.01 6.15 -1.75
C ASP A 140 -8.05 7.08 -2.51
N TYR A 141 -6.85 6.59 -2.82
CA TYR A 141 -5.87 7.31 -3.62
C TYR A 141 -6.05 6.96 -5.11
N PRO A 142 -6.32 7.96 -5.98
CA PRO A 142 -6.54 7.71 -7.40
C PRO A 142 -5.21 7.34 -8.07
N ILE A 143 -5.08 6.08 -8.48
CA ILE A 143 -3.95 5.60 -9.28
C ILE A 143 -4.42 4.59 -10.32
N SER A 144 -4.06 4.79 -11.58
CA SER A 144 -4.41 3.87 -12.65
C SER A 144 -3.45 2.66 -12.70
N ASN A 145 -3.94 1.54 -13.23
CA ASN A 145 -3.06 0.39 -13.51
C ASN A 145 -1.95 0.76 -14.49
N HIS A 146 -2.25 1.64 -15.45
CA HIS A 146 -1.28 2.13 -16.42
C HIS A 146 -0.14 2.87 -15.73
N GLN A 147 -0.45 3.84 -14.84
CA GLN A 147 0.57 4.54 -14.04
C GLN A 147 1.43 3.55 -13.23
N LEU A 148 0.82 2.55 -12.58
CA LEU A 148 1.58 1.52 -11.86
C LEU A 148 2.50 0.71 -12.77
N ALA A 149 2.02 0.34 -13.95
CA ALA A 149 2.79 -0.47 -14.90
C ALA A 149 3.96 0.31 -15.52
N MET A 150 3.84 1.62 -15.69
CA MET A 150 4.90 2.48 -16.23
C MET A 150 6.07 2.69 -15.26
N VAL A 151 5.85 2.60 -13.95
CA VAL A 151 6.89 2.88 -12.94
C VAL A 151 7.86 1.72 -12.73
N ILE A 152 7.55 0.52 -13.23
CA ILE A 152 8.53 -0.56 -13.26
C ILE A 152 9.54 -0.25 -14.37
N ASP A 153 10.63 0.43 -14.00
CA ASP A 153 11.90 0.28 -14.69
C ASP A 153 12.31 -1.18 -14.55
N TYR A 154 12.15 -1.91 -15.64
CA TYR A 154 12.58 -3.28 -15.70
C TYR A 154 14.11 -3.34 -15.66
N GLU A 155 14.64 -3.84 -14.55
CA GLU A 155 15.98 -4.41 -14.55
C GLU A 155 16.02 -5.48 -15.66
N SER A 156 16.77 -5.19 -16.73
CA SER A 156 17.13 -6.01 -17.92
C SER A 156 16.21 -6.00 -19.18
N ASP A 157 16.72 -5.34 -20.23
CA ASP A 157 16.75 -5.68 -21.68
C ASP A 157 15.59 -6.44 -22.34
N ILE A 158 14.36 -5.91 -22.36
CA ILE A 158 13.33 -6.34 -23.36
C ILE A 158 12.40 -5.18 -23.76
N ASP A 159 12.33 -4.90 -25.07
CA ASP A 159 11.42 -4.03 -25.84
C ASP A 159 10.24 -3.38 -25.07
N LEU A 160 10.32 -2.05 -24.92
CA LEU A 160 9.49 -1.20 -24.05
C LEU A 160 7.99 -1.11 -24.38
N LYS A 161 7.51 -1.52 -25.57
CA LYS A 161 6.09 -1.36 -25.96
C LYS A 161 5.23 -2.62 -25.87
N LYS A 162 5.83 -3.82 -25.81
CA LYS A 162 5.08 -5.09 -25.68
C LYS A 162 4.80 -5.50 -24.21
N ASN A 163 5.39 -4.81 -23.24
CA ASN A 163 5.46 -5.27 -21.83
C ASN A 163 4.35 -4.75 -20.89
N VAL A 164 3.71 -3.61 -21.17
CA VAL A 164 2.69 -3.02 -20.26
C VAL A 164 1.50 -3.96 -20.07
N SER A 165 0.92 -4.47 -21.16
CA SER A 165 -0.23 -5.39 -21.08
C SER A 165 0.13 -6.73 -20.39
N TYR A 166 1.35 -7.22 -20.59
CA TYR A 166 1.84 -8.41 -19.88
C TYR A 166 1.92 -8.17 -18.37
N MET A 167 2.43 -7.00 -17.97
CA MET A 167 2.47 -6.63 -16.55
C MET A 167 1.11 -6.44 -15.97
N GLU A 168 0.21 -5.75 -16.66
CA GLU A 168 -1.16 -5.61 -16.21
C GLU A 168 -1.81 -6.97 -15.95
N LYS A 169 -1.59 -7.96 -16.82
CA LYS A 169 -2.08 -9.33 -16.60
C LYS A 169 -1.47 -9.97 -15.35
N LYS A 170 -0.14 -9.90 -15.17
CA LYS A 170 0.55 -10.50 -14.01
C LYS A 170 0.20 -9.81 -12.70
N PHE A 171 0.12 -8.48 -12.73
CA PHE A 171 -0.34 -7.62 -11.65
C PHE A 171 -1.79 -7.92 -11.29
N ASN A 172 -2.71 -7.98 -12.26
CA ASN A 172 -4.12 -8.27 -12.00
C ASN A 172 -4.27 -9.66 -11.37
N LYS A 173 -3.48 -10.66 -11.80
CA LYS A 173 -3.47 -11.98 -11.18
C LYS A 173 -3.01 -11.92 -9.72
N ALA A 174 -1.93 -11.19 -9.42
CA ALA A 174 -1.46 -11.00 -8.04
C ALA A 174 -2.47 -10.23 -7.19
N TYR A 175 -3.06 -9.16 -7.73
CA TYR A 175 -4.10 -8.36 -7.08
C TYR A 175 -5.30 -9.21 -6.67
N SER A 176 -5.88 -9.98 -7.59
CA SER A 176 -6.98 -10.89 -7.28
C SER A 176 -6.57 -11.96 -6.28
N GLY A 177 -5.35 -12.51 -6.40
CA GLY A 177 -4.82 -13.48 -5.45
C GLY A 177 -4.77 -12.95 -4.02
N ILE A 178 -4.27 -11.73 -3.83
CA ILE A 178 -4.17 -11.09 -2.50
C ILE A 178 -5.55 -10.80 -1.92
N ILE A 179 -6.48 -10.28 -2.73
CA ILE A 179 -7.86 -10.00 -2.28
C ILE A 179 -8.53 -11.28 -1.78
N VAL A 180 -8.37 -12.39 -2.51
CA VAL A 180 -8.94 -13.68 -2.12
C VAL A 180 -8.25 -14.23 -0.88
N LEU A 181 -6.92 -14.19 -0.82
CA LEU A 181 -6.12 -14.68 0.31
C LEU A 181 -6.52 -14.01 1.63
N TYR A 182 -6.68 -12.68 1.61
CA TYR A 182 -7.05 -11.90 2.79
C TYR A 182 -8.54 -11.68 2.99
N LYS A 183 -9.39 -12.15 2.05
CA LYS A 183 -10.83 -11.86 2.02
C LYS A 183 -11.13 -10.35 2.18
N LEU A 184 -10.35 -9.51 1.51
CA LEU A 184 -10.47 -8.05 1.64
C LEU A 184 -11.80 -7.56 1.05
N ILE A 185 -12.56 -6.81 1.85
CA ILE A 185 -13.76 -6.11 1.40
C ILE A 185 -13.37 -4.66 1.09
N LEU A 186 -12.97 -4.40 -0.16
CA LEU A 186 -12.64 -3.06 -0.63
C LEU A 186 -13.93 -2.33 -1.00
N ARG A 187 -14.48 -1.57 -0.04
CA ARG A 187 -15.69 -0.76 -0.27
C ARG A 187 -15.35 0.42 -1.16
N GLU A 188 -16.30 0.75 -2.03
CA GLU A 188 -16.20 1.96 -2.83
C GLU A 188 -16.46 3.20 -1.96
N PRO A 189 -15.63 4.25 -2.08
CA PRO A 189 -15.71 5.42 -1.23
C PRO A 189 -16.98 6.21 -1.52
N GLU A 190 -17.56 6.82 -0.48
CA GLU A 190 -18.74 7.66 -0.65
C GLU A 190 -18.46 8.93 -1.46
N TYR A 191 -17.24 9.44 -1.33
CA TYR A 191 -16.73 10.65 -1.97
C TYR A 191 -15.38 10.32 -2.62
N PRO A 192 -15.37 9.71 -3.82
CA PRO A 192 -14.15 9.26 -4.46
C PRO A 192 -13.20 10.43 -4.73
N LYS A 193 -11.97 10.39 -4.21
CA LYS A 193 -10.94 11.41 -4.50
C LYS A 193 -10.61 11.50 -5.99
N PHE A 194 -10.93 10.46 -6.75
CA PHE A 194 -10.83 10.48 -8.21
C PHE A 194 -11.63 11.62 -8.86
N ILE A 195 -12.77 12.04 -8.29
CA ILE A 195 -13.55 13.19 -8.80
C ILE A 195 -12.71 14.46 -8.72
N ALA A 196 -12.17 14.76 -7.54
CA ALA A 196 -11.31 15.94 -7.33
C ALA A 196 -10.06 15.90 -8.22
N TYR A 197 -9.42 14.73 -8.32
CA TYR A 197 -8.27 14.52 -9.22
C TYR A 197 -8.62 14.79 -10.69
N ALA A 198 -9.72 14.22 -11.19
CA ALA A 198 -10.14 14.42 -12.57
C ALA A 198 -10.52 15.88 -12.85
N CYS A 199 -11.26 16.51 -11.94
CA CYS A 199 -11.62 17.91 -12.01
C CYS A 199 -10.40 18.85 -12.01
N SER A 200 -9.36 18.53 -11.23
CA SER A 200 -8.11 19.29 -11.21
C SER A 200 -7.34 19.18 -12.52
N ILE A 201 -7.24 17.97 -13.09
CA ILE A 201 -6.55 17.75 -14.37
C ILE A 201 -7.27 18.43 -15.54
N LEU A 202 -8.60 18.48 -15.48
CA LEU A 202 -9.43 19.12 -16.50
C LEU A 202 -9.56 20.64 -16.31
N GLY A 203 -9.00 21.21 -15.24
CA GLY A 203 -9.08 22.65 -14.95
C GLY A 203 -10.50 23.13 -14.70
N THR A 204 -11.35 22.29 -14.09
CA THR A 204 -12.77 22.62 -13.84
C THR A 204 -12.96 23.52 -12.62
N THR A 205 -14.12 24.18 -12.54
CA THR A 205 -14.49 25.00 -11.38
C THR A 205 -14.91 24.13 -10.19
N ASN A 206 -14.80 24.68 -8.98
CA ASN A 206 -15.29 24.02 -7.76
C ASN A 206 -16.78 23.68 -7.84
N GLN A 207 -17.59 24.54 -8.46
CA GLN A 207 -19.02 24.27 -8.66
C GLN A 207 -19.24 23.03 -9.51
N PHE A 208 -18.54 22.91 -10.64
CA PHE A 208 -18.63 21.74 -11.50
C PHE A 208 -18.25 20.47 -10.73
N MET A 209 -17.16 20.50 -9.95
CA MET A 209 -16.75 19.37 -9.11
C MET A 209 -17.84 18.95 -8.11
N LEU A 210 -18.49 19.90 -7.44
CA LEU A 210 -19.60 19.63 -6.52
C LEU A 210 -20.78 18.98 -7.25
N ASP A 211 -21.12 19.47 -8.44
CA ASP A 211 -22.19 18.90 -9.27
C ASP A 211 -21.89 17.44 -9.63
N ILE A 212 -20.62 17.11 -9.94
CA ILE A 212 -20.19 15.71 -10.17
C ILE A 212 -20.35 14.87 -8.90
N TYR A 213 -19.99 15.38 -7.71
CA TYR A 213 -20.20 14.66 -6.45
C TYR A 213 -21.68 14.37 -6.19
N HIS A 214 -22.56 15.35 -6.43
CA HIS A 214 -24.00 15.17 -6.30
C HIS A 214 -24.52 14.10 -7.28
N ALA A 215 -24.16 14.21 -8.56
CA ALA A 215 -24.54 13.22 -9.56
C ALA A 215 -24.05 11.81 -9.21
N TYR A 216 -22.79 11.68 -8.77
CA TYR A 216 -22.22 10.42 -8.30
C TYR A 216 -23.03 9.85 -7.12
N LYS A 217 -23.32 10.66 -6.09
CA LYS A 217 -24.07 10.23 -4.91
C LYS A 217 -25.46 9.70 -5.27
N HIS A 218 -26.14 10.32 -6.24
CA HIS A 218 -27.44 9.88 -6.73
C HIS A 218 -27.36 8.59 -7.56
N LEU A 219 -26.33 8.43 -8.39
CA LEU A 219 -26.24 7.33 -9.34
C LEU A 219 -25.51 6.09 -8.79
N ARG A 220 -24.66 6.22 -7.75
CA ARG A 220 -23.76 5.16 -7.28
C ARG A 220 -24.44 3.83 -6.97
N LYS A 221 -25.67 3.87 -6.45
CA LYS A 221 -26.44 2.66 -6.10
C LYS A 221 -26.89 1.85 -7.32
N ARG A 222 -26.84 2.44 -8.51
CA ARG A 222 -27.23 1.81 -9.78
C ARG A 222 -26.02 1.29 -10.57
N PHE A 223 -24.80 1.59 -10.14
CA PHE A 223 -23.60 1.12 -10.82
C PHE A 223 -23.43 -0.37 -10.64
N GLN A 224 -22.99 -1.03 -11.70
CA GLN A 224 -22.73 -2.46 -11.63
C GLN A 224 -21.41 -2.70 -10.88
N PRO A 225 -21.38 -3.63 -9.92
CA PRO A 225 -20.24 -3.84 -9.03
C PRO A 225 -18.99 -4.38 -9.74
N HIS A 226 -19.13 -4.97 -10.93
CA HIS A 226 -18.02 -5.54 -11.70
C HIS A 226 -17.25 -4.50 -12.53
N PHE A 227 -17.78 -3.29 -12.68
CA PHE A 227 -17.17 -2.25 -13.48
C PHE A 227 -16.45 -1.21 -12.61
N ARG A 228 -15.36 -0.68 -13.16
CA ARG A 228 -14.55 0.36 -12.50
C ARG A 228 -15.36 1.64 -12.33
N ILE A 229 -15.33 2.17 -11.11
CA ILE A 229 -16.01 3.43 -10.77
C ILE A 229 -15.45 4.61 -11.57
N GLU A 230 -14.15 4.61 -11.86
CA GLU A 230 -13.50 5.65 -12.65
C GLU A 230 -14.19 5.83 -14.02
N GLY A 231 -14.62 4.72 -14.65
CA GLY A 231 -15.37 4.77 -15.91
C GLY A 231 -16.74 5.43 -15.78
N TYR A 232 -17.44 5.21 -14.66
CA TYR A 232 -18.71 5.89 -14.39
C TYR A 232 -18.50 7.37 -14.09
N ILE A 233 -17.51 7.72 -13.27
CA ILE A 233 -17.18 9.12 -12.96
C ILE A 233 -16.83 9.89 -14.24
N LEU A 234 -15.97 9.34 -15.09
CA LEU A 234 -15.61 9.96 -16.37
C LEU A 234 -16.81 10.11 -17.30
N ALA A 235 -17.75 9.17 -17.28
CA ALA A 235 -18.98 9.28 -18.04
C ALA A 235 -19.92 10.38 -17.50
N ILE A 236 -19.99 10.56 -16.17
CA ILE A 236 -20.73 11.68 -15.55
C ILE A 236 -20.08 13.01 -15.93
N ILE A 237 -18.75 13.12 -15.83
CA ILE A 237 -17.99 14.32 -16.23
C ILE A 237 -18.24 14.64 -17.71
N TYR A 238 -18.21 13.63 -18.57
CA TYR A 238 -18.49 13.80 -20.01
C TYR A 238 -19.92 14.29 -20.28
N LEU A 239 -20.90 13.79 -19.53
CA LEU A 239 -22.30 14.21 -19.66
C LEU A 239 -22.53 15.64 -19.12
N ALA A 240 -21.96 15.97 -17.97
CA ALA A 240 -22.09 17.29 -17.36
C ALA A 240 -21.32 18.37 -18.16
N GLY A 241 -20.19 17.99 -18.75
CA GLY A 241 -19.34 18.85 -19.56
C GLY A 241 -19.59 18.74 -21.07
N MET A 242 -20.78 18.31 -21.51
CA MET A 242 -21.07 18.10 -22.93
C MET A 242 -20.60 19.29 -23.79
N GLY A 243 -19.72 19.01 -24.76
CA GLY A 243 -19.10 20.01 -25.64
C GLY A 243 -17.76 20.57 -25.19
N LYS A 244 -17.34 20.35 -23.93
CA LYS A 244 -16.05 20.81 -23.39
C LYS A 244 -14.93 19.78 -23.52
N TYR A 245 -15.25 18.49 -23.47
CA TYR A 245 -14.27 17.41 -23.47
C TYR A 245 -14.62 16.33 -24.49
N THR A 246 -13.62 15.78 -25.16
CA THR A 246 -13.81 14.63 -26.05
C THR A 246 -13.55 13.30 -25.31
N LEU A 247 -14.16 12.21 -25.77
CA LEU A 247 -13.87 10.88 -25.19
C LEU A 247 -12.39 10.50 -25.35
N LYS A 248 -11.77 10.92 -26.45
CA LYS A 248 -10.35 10.70 -26.72
C LYS A 248 -9.46 11.45 -25.72
N GLU A 249 -9.78 12.71 -25.43
CA GLU A 249 -9.06 13.49 -24.41
C GLU A 249 -9.15 12.86 -23.02
N LEU A 250 -10.34 12.37 -22.63
CA LEU A 250 -10.51 11.67 -21.35
C LEU A 250 -9.73 10.35 -21.31
N GLU A 251 -9.69 9.60 -22.41
CA GLU A 251 -8.89 8.39 -22.52
C GLU A 251 -7.39 8.66 -22.40
N GLU A 252 -6.88 9.70 -23.06
CA GLU A 252 -5.48 10.09 -23.01
C GLU A 252 -5.06 10.54 -21.61
N LYS A 253 -5.88 11.34 -20.92
CA LYS A 253 -5.58 11.88 -19.59
C LYS A 253 -5.73 10.87 -18.46
N PHE A 254 -6.70 9.95 -18.56
CA PHE A 254 -7.08 9.06 -17.45
C PHE A 254 -6.86 7.57 -17.74
N HIS A 255 -6.34 7.24 -18.92
CA HIS A 255 -6.06 5.86 -19.37
C HIS A 255 -7.27 4.93 -19.22
N THR A 256 -8.47 5.48 -19.37
CA THR A 256 -9.72 4.71 -19.38
C THR A 256 -10.27 4.72 -20.79
N SER A 257 -10.41 3.53 -21.39
CA SER A 257 -10.85 3.40 -22.79
C SER A 257 -12.12 4.19 -23.07
N SER A 258 -12.14 4.94 -24.17
CA SER A 258 -13.30 5.68 -24.68
C SER A 258 -14.52 4.78 -24.87
N ILE A 259 -14.33 3.52 -25.25
CA ILE A 259 -15.42 2.52 -25.33
C ILE A 259 -16.03 2.28 -23.95
N THR A 260 -15.20 2.15 -22.91
CA THR A 260 -15.67 1.97 -21.53
C THR A 260 -16.47 3.19 -21.09
N ILE A 261 -15.95 4.39 -21.30
CA ILE A 261 -16.62 5.65 -20.95
C ILE A 261 -17.96 5.76 -21.70
N SER A 262 -17.97 5.46 -23.00
CA SER A 262 -19.17 5.50 -23.84
C SER A 262 -20.25 4.50 -23.38
N ASN A 263 -19.85 3.28 -23.01
CA ASN A 263 -20.77 2.28 -22.49
C ASN A 263 -21.38 2.73 -21.15
N ARG A 264 -20.55 3.26 -20.23
CA ARG A 264 -21.04 3.80 -18.94
C ARG A 264 -21.96 5.01 -19.16
N LYS A 265 -21.65 5.89 -20.12
CA LYS A 265 -22.49 7.02 -20.51
C LYS A 265 -23.88 6.56 -20.95
N ASN A 266 -23.95 5.54 -21.79
CA ASN A 266 -25.23 5.02 -22.28
C ASN A 266 -26.06 4.40 -21.14
N GLU A 267 -25.42 3.68 -20.22
CA GLU A 267 -26.09 3.19 -19.01
C GLU A 267 -26.64 4.32 -18.14
N ILE A 268 -25.84 5.36 -17.88
CA ILE A 268 -26.28 6.52 -17.10
C ILE A 268 -27.47 7.21 -17.77
N LYS A 269 -27.43 7.43 -19.09
CA LYS A 269 -28.57 8.00 -19.83
C LYS A 269 -29.82 7.14 -19.68
N ASN A 270 -29.70 5.82 -19.70
CA ASN A 270 -30.83 4.92 -19.49
C ASN A 270 -31.38 4.99 -18.06
N TYR A 271 -30.52 5.20 -17.06
CA TYR A 271 -30.97 5.41 -15.68
C TYR A 271 -31.72 6.72 -15.50
N VAL A 272 -31.28 7.79 -16.16
CA VAL A 272 -31.93 9.10 -16.11
C VAL A 272 -33.27 9.09 -16.86
N LYS A 273 -33.36 8.42 -18.01
CA LYS A 273 -34.62 8.28 -18.77
C LYS A 273 -35.70 7.47 -18.07
N LYS A 274 -35.33 6.61 -17.11
CA LYS A 274 -36.26 5.77 -16.33
C LYS A 274 -36.66 6.41 -15.00
N MET A 275 -36.20 7.65 -14.74
CA MET A 275 -36.63 8.48 -13.61
C MET A 275 -37.71 9.43 -14.09
#